data_AF-A0A8C9KUL7-F1
#
_entry.id   AF-A0A8C9KUL7-F1
#
_cell.length_a   1.000
_cell.length_b   1.000
_cell.length_c   1.000
_cell.angle_alpha   90.00
_cell.angle_beta   90.00
_cell.angle_gamma   90.00
#
_symmetry.space_group_name_H-M   'P 1'
#
loop_
_entity.id
_entity.type
_entity.pdbx_description
1 polymer ?
#
loop_
_entity_poly.entity_id
_entity_poly.type
_entity_poly.pdbx_seq_one_letter_code
_entity_poly.pdbx_strand_id
1 'polypeptide(L)'
;FRGQVEAQALGPKPDQLTIYLGHLLPTHMPEASASSPDPGVRGDPTIQLLPPLLARLEEETRKREDAEHNLVLFRKDVDDATLSRLELERKIESLMDEIEFLKKLHEEELRDLQVSVESQQVQQVEVEATVKPELTAALRDIRAQYESIAAKNLQEAEEWYKSKYADLSDAANRNHEALRQAKEEMNESRRQIQSLTCEVDGLRGTNEALLRQLRELEEQFALEAGGYQAGAARLEEELRQLKEEMARHLREYQELLNVKMALDIEIATYRKLLEGEESRWGAKLLEVPEVEPPQDIHSRKMVLIKTIETQDGEVVTESQKEQRSELDKSSTHSY
;
A
#
# COMPACT_ATOMS: atom_id res chain seq x y z
N PHE A 1 48.64 -26.25 -13.39
CA PHE A 1 48.32 -24.82 -13.23
C PHE A 1 47.04 -24.51 -13.98
N ARG A 2 45.89 -24.69 -13.33
CA ARG A 2 44.57 -24.37 -13.90
C ARG A 2 43.99 -23.31 -12.96
N GLY A 3 43.92 -22.07 -13.43
CA GLY A 3 43.37 -20.95 -12.67
C GLY A 3 41.88 -21.14 -12.47
N GLN A 4 41.46 -21.14 -11.21
CA GLN A 4 40.07 -20.89 -10.82
C GLN A 4 39.78 -19.41 -11.09
N VAL A 5 38.67 -19.14 -11.76
CA VAL A 5 37.99 -17.84 -11.69
C VAL A 5 36.60 -18.13 -11.16
N GLU A 6 36.45 -18.03 -9.84
CA GLU A 6 35.16 -17.93 -9.17
C GLU A 6 34.55 -16.56 -9.52
N ALA A 7 33.48 -16.56 -10.32
CA ALA A 7 32.57 -15.43 -10.40
C ALA A 7 31.47 -15.64 -9.35
N GLN A 8 31.69 -15.11 -8.14
CA GLN A 8 30.63 -14.91 -7.15
C GLN A 8 29.65 -13.87 -7.68
N ALA A 9 28.54 -14.32 -8.27
CA ALA A 9 27.37 -13.51 -8.51
C ALA A 9 26.56 -13.39 -7.21
N LEU A 10 26.96 -12.45 -6.34
CA LEU A 10 26.11 -11.93 -5.28
C LEU A 10 24.99 -11.11 -5.93
N GLY A 11 23.92 -11.78 -6.35
CA GLY A 11 22.67 -11.11 -6.70
C GLY A 11 22.05 -10.44 -5.46
N PRO A 12 21.47 -9.24 -5.58
CA PRO A 12 20.83 -8.59 -4.46
C PRO A 12 19.62 -9.41 -4.01
N LYS A 13 19.50 -9.63 -2.70
CA LYS A 13 18.37 -10.32 -2.07
C LYS A 13 17.06 -9.56 -2.34
N PRO A 14 15.95 -10.24 -2.63
CA PRO A 14 14.66 -9.61 -2.93
C PRO A 14 13.92 -9.29 -1.64
N ASP A 15 14.48 -8.47 -0.77
CA ASP A 15 13.79 -7.99 0.44
C ASP A 15 14.27 -6.56 0.70
N GLN A 16 13.47 -5.56 0.29
CA GLN A 16 13.35 -4.21 0.87
C GLN A 16 12.68 -3.13 -0.01
N LEU A 17 12.07 -3.46 -1.16
CA LEU A 17 11.43 -2.43 -2.01
C LEU A 17 9.89 -2.36 -1.94
N THR A 18 9.26 -3.03 -0.98
CA THR A 18 7.80 -3.03 -0.80
C THR A 18 7.34 -2.12 0.35
N ILE A 19 8.05 -1.02 0.66
CA ILE A 19 7.68 -0.12 1.77
C ILE A 19 7.28 1.30 1.33
N TYR A 20 7.34 1.69 0.05
CA TYR A 20 7.11 3.11 -0.31
C TYR A 20 6.13 3.39 -1.45
N LEU A 21 5.10 2.56 -1.67
CA LEU A 21 4.07 2.85 -2.68
C LEU A 21 2.66 2.56 -2.17
N GLY A 22 2.23 3.32 -1.15
CA GLY A 22 0.85 3.23 -0.70
C GLY A 22 0.51 4.24 0.36
N HIS A 23 0.54 5.53 0.03
CA HIS A 23 -0.28 6.58 0.67
C HIS A 23 -0.04 7.88 -0.11
N LEU A 24 -1.04 8.31 -0.90
CA LEU A 24 -1.40 9.72 -1.18
C LEU A 24 -2.25 9.80 -2.47
N LEU A 25 -3.51 9.41 -2.37
CA LEU A 25 -4.57 9.98 -3.19
C LEU A 25 -5.80 10.17 -2.30
N PRO A 26 -6.14 11.41 -1.90
CA PRO A 26 -7.43 11.70 -1.29
C PRO A 26 -8.47 11.90 -2.40
N THR A 27 -9.44 11.00 -2.44
CA THR A 27 -10.72 11.19 -3.13
C THR A 27 -11.64 11.99 -2.21
N HIS A 28 -11.84 13.29 -2.46
CA HIS A 28 -13.10 13.99 -2.19
C HIS A 28 -13.08 15.40 -2.78
N MET A 29 -13.94 15.65 -3.76
CA MET A 29 -14.39 16.99 -4.15
C MET A 29 -15.79 17.16 -3.57
N PRO A 30 -16.07 18.20 -2.74
CA PRO A 30 -17.43 18.61 -2.46
C PRO A 30 -17.84 19.84 -3.28
N GLU A 31 -19.15 19.93 -3.48
CA GLU A 31 -19.88 20.90 -4.30
C GLU A 31 -19.65 22.37 -3.92
N ALA A 32 -19.81 23.22 -4.93
CA ALA A 32 -19.76 24.67 -4.83
C ALA A 32 -21.02 25.24 -4.16
N SER A 33 -20.82 26.15 -3.21
CA SER A 33 -21.80 27.17 -2.84
C SER A 33 -21.12 28.53 -2.75
N ALA A 34 -21.75 29.50 -3.42
CA ALA A 34 -21.21 30.79 -3.81
C ALA A 34 -20.99 31.77 -2.65
N SER A 35 -19.84 32.46 -2.65
CA SER A 35 -19.70 33.84 -2.17
C SER A 35 -18.56 34.55 -2.90
N SER A 36 -18.83 35.79 -3.32
CA SER A 36 -18.08 36.75 -4.14
C SER A 36 -16.57 36.94 -3.88
N PRO A 37 -15.83 37.56 -4.83
CA PRO A 37 -14.39 37.41 -4.98
C PRO A 37 -13.59 38.40 -4.13
N ASP A 38 -12.61 37.90 -3.40
CA ASP A 38 -11.57 38.70 -2.74
C ASP A 38 -10.27 38.62 -3.58
N PRO A 39 -9.78 39.73 -4.17
CA PRO A 39 -8.61 39.72 -5.04
C PRO A 39 -7.35 39.88 -4.21
N GLY A 40 -6.89 38.81 -3.56
CA GLY A 40 -5.73 38.97 -2.67
C GLY A 40 -4.99 37.73 -2.21
N VAL A 41 -5.48 36.52 -2.49
CA VAL A 41 -4.81 35.32 -2.00
C VAL A 41 -3.78 34.86 -3.02
N ARG A 42 -2.55 35.32 -2.77
CA ARG A 42 -1.29 34.80 -3.32
C ARG A 42 -1.38 33.26 -3.27
N GLY A 43 -1.72 32.65 -4.40
CA GLY A 43 -2.00 31.22 -4.49
C GLY A 43 -0.83 30.42 -3.93
N ASP A 44 -1.15 29.48 -3.04
CA ASP A 44 -0.15 28.67 -2.34
C ASP A 44 0.85 28.09 -3.36
N PRO A 45 2.16 28.41 -3.25
CA PRO A 45 3.16 28.01 -4.23
C PRO A 45 3.27 26.49 -4.35
N THR A 46 2.86 25.76 -3.31
CA THR A 46 2.85 24.30 -3.23
C THR A 46 1.80 23.65 -4.13
N ILE A 47 0.63 24.30 -4.31
CA ILE A 47 -0.46 23.77 -5.15
C ILE A 47 -0.14 23.95 -6.64
N GLN A 48 0.59 25.00 -7.00
CA GLN A 48 1.03 25.24 -8.39
C GLN A 48 2.17 24.31 -8.83
N LEU A 49 2.96 23.80 -7.90
CA LEU A 49 4.10 22.90 -8.17
C LEU A 49 3.70 21.41 -8.22
N LEU A 50 2.53 21.04 -7.69
CA LEU A 50 2.09 19.64 -7.63
C LEU A 50 1.84 19.02 -9.03
N PRO A 51 1.09 19.66 -9.95
CA PRO A 51 0.81 19.09 -11.28
C PRO A 51 2.05 18.82 -12.14
N PRO A 52 3.05 19.74 -12.26
CA PRO A 52 4.25 19.45 -13.05
C PRO A 52 5.15 18.39 -12.40
N LEU A 53 5.11 18.23 -11.08
CA LEU A 53 5.83 17.14 -10.40
C LEU A 53 5.17 15.79 -10.64
N LEU A 54 3.84 15.71 -10.65
CA LEU A 54 3.09 14.49 -11.02
C LEU A 54 3.33 14.12 -12.48
N ALA A 55 3.25 15.08 -13.41
CA ALA A 55 3.56 14.83 -14.82
C ALA A 55 5.00 14.33 -15.02
N ARG A 56 5.96 14.86 -14.24
CA ARG A 56 7.36 14.41 -14.28
C ARG A 56 7.52 13.00 -13.69
N LEU A 57 6.77 12.66 -12.63
CA LEU A 57 6.74 11.31 -12.07
C LEU A 57 6.14 10.30 -13.06
N GLU A 58 5.04 10.66 -13.74
CA GLU A 58 4.43 9.86 -14.80
C GLU A 58 5.37 9.63 -15.99
N GLU A 59 6.13 10.66 -16.38
CA GLU A 59 7.12 10.52 -17.45
C GLU A 59 8.29 9.60 -17.03
N GLU A 60 8.80 9.75 -15.80
CA GLU A 60 9.87 8.89 -15.28
C GLU A 60 9.42 7.44 -15.07
N THR A 61 8.17 7.22 -14.62
CA THR A 61 7.60 5.87 -14.51
C THR A 61 7.47 5.21 -15.87
N ARG A 62 6.97 5.94 -16.88
CA ARG A 62 6.91 5.43 -18.26
C ARG A 62 8.30 5.10 -18.82
N LYS A 63 9.30 5.97 -18.63
CA LYS A 63 10.68 5.69 -19.04
C LYS A 63 11.25 4.45 -18.33
N ARG A 64 10.93 4.28 -17.05
CA ARG A 64 11.32 3.11 -16.26
C ARG A 64 10.71 1.84 -16.83
N GLU A 65 9.42 1.86 -17.14
CA GLU A 65 8.70 0.73 -17.75
C GLU A 65 9.27 0.38 -19.14
N ASP A 66 9.53 1.39 -19.98
CA ASP A 66 10.15 1.19 -21.30
C ASP A 66 11.56 0.59 -21.16
N ALA A 67 12.35 1.06 -20.19
CA ALA A 67 13.69 0.52 -19.91
C ALA A 67 13.64 -0.92 -19.38
N GLU A 68 12.69 -1.24 -18.49
CA GLU A 68 12.46 -2.60 -17.99
C GLU A 68 12.03 -3.55 -19.09
N HIS A 69 11.11 -3.11 -19.97
CA HIS A 69 10.69 -3.90 -21.12
C HIS A 69 11.85 -4.22 -22.06
N ASN A 70 12.67 -3.21 -22.39
CA ASN A 70 13.87 -3.40 -23.21
C ASN A 70 14.88 -4.35 -22.54
N LEU A 71 15.06 -4.26 -21.21
CA LEU A 71 15.93 -5.18 -20.47
C LEU A 71 15.46 -6.64 -20.59
N VAL A 72 14.15 -6.88 -20.50
CA VAL A 72 13.58 -8.23 -20.67
C VAL A 72 13.82 -8.75 -22.08
N LEU A 73 13.64 -7.90 -23.10
CA LEU A 73 13.92 -8.27 -24.49
C LEU A 73 15.40 -8.59 -24.72
N PHE A 74 16.32 -7.73 -24.26
CA PHE A 74 17.75 -7.99 -24.41
C PHE A 74 18.21 -9.25 -23.68
N ARG A 75 17.60 -9.56 -22.52
CA ARG A 75 17.91 -10.79 -21.81
C ARG A 75 17.48 -12.02 -22.60
N LYS A 76 16.29 -11.97 -23.21
CA LYS A 76 15.85 -13.02 -24.13
C LYS A 76 16.79 -13.15 -25.34
N ASP A 77 17.19 -12.04 -25.96
CA ASP A 77 18.09 -12.07 -27.12
C ASP A 77 19.46 -12.67 -26.76
N VAL A 78 19.98 -12.37 -25.56
CA VAL A 78 21.20 -12.98 -25.04
C VAL A 78 21.00 -14.48 -24.83
N ASP A 79 19.90 -14.90 -24.20
CA ASP A 79 19.59 -16.31 -23.98
C ASP A 79 19.50 -17.06 -25.34
N ASP A 80 18.78 -16.52 -26.31
CA ASP A 80 18.65 -17.08 -27.67
C ASP A 80 20.01 -17.17 -28.40
N ALA A 81 20.85 -16.13 -28.26
CA ALA A 81 22.21 -16.13 -28.80
C ALA A 81 23.10 -17.17 -28.10
N THR A 82 22.97 -17.36 -26.78
CA THR A 82 23.72 -18.38 -26.05
C THR A 82 23.34 -19.80 -26.46
N LEU A 83 22.04 -20.06 -26.69
CA LEU A 83 21.56 -21.34 -27.20
C LEU A 83 22.13 -21.62 -28.60
N SER A 84 22.04 -20.64 -29.49
CA SER A 84 22.60 -20.75 -30.86
C SER A 84 24.10 -21.02 -30.83
N ARG A 85 24.85 -20.37 -29.93
CA ARG A 85 26.29 -20.60 -29.74
C ARG A 85 26.58 -22.04 -29.29
N LEU A 86 25.83 -22.55 -28.30
CA LEU A 86 26.00 -23.92 -27.78
C LEU A 86 25.68 -24.97 -28.84
N GLU A 87 24.67 -24.74 -29.69
CA GLU A 87 24.33 -25.62 -30.81
C GLU A 87 25.47 -25.69 -31.83
N LEU A 88 26.07 -24.54 -32.18
CA LEU A 88 27.22 -24.48 -33.08
C LEU A 88 28.47 -25.13 -32.47
N GLU A 89 28.72 -24.94 -31.18
CA GLU A 89 29.83 -25.60 -30.45
C GLU A 89 29.70 -27.12 -30.52
N ARG A 90 28.50 -27.67 -30.26
CA ARG A 90 28.22 -29.10 -30.41
C ARG A 90 28.40 -29.60 -31.84
N LYS A 91 28.03 -28.77 -32.83
CA LYS A 91 28.21 -29.14 -34.23
C LYS A 91 29.69 -29.19 -34.62
N ILE A 92 30.50 -28.28 -34.09
CA ILE A 92 31.95 -28.29 -34.27
C ILE A 92 32.55 -29.54 -33.64
N GLU A 93 32.19 -29.87 -32.40
CA GLU A 93 32.64 -31.10 -31.72
C GLU A 93 32.29 -32.35 -32.52
N SER A 94 31.04 -32.49 -32.96
CA SER A 94 30.60 -33.61 -33.80
C SER A 94 31.37 -33.72 -35.12
N LEU A 95 31.69 -32.60 -35.78
CA LEU A 95 32.47 -32.61 -37.01
C LEU A 95 33.94 -32.95 -36.74
N MET A 96 34.48 -32.54 -35.60
CA MET A 96 35.83 -32.92 -35.19
C MET A 96 35.93 -34.43 -34.93
N ASP A 97 34.95 -35.01 -34.23
CA ASP A 97 34.89 -36.45 -33.99
C ASP A 97 34.80 -37.23 -35.30
N GLU A 98 34.00 -36.76 -36.27
CA GLU A 98 33.90 -37.37 -37.60
C GLU A 98 35.23 -37.31 -38.37
N ILE A 99 35.93 -36.17 -38.32
CA ILE A 99 37.25 -36.04 -38.93
C ILE A 99 38.25 -37.00 -38.29
N GLU A 100 38.22 -37.15 -36.97
CA GLU A 100 39.12 -38.06 -36.25
C GLU A 100 38.80 -39.53 -36.59
N PHE A 101 37.53 -39.87 -36.69
CA PHE A 101 37.08 -41.19 -37.14
C PHE A 101 37.56 -41.51 -38.56
N LEU A 102 37.36 -40.61 -39.51
CA LEU A 102 37.80 -40.79 -40.90
C LEU A 102 39.33 -40.88 -41.05
N LYS A 103 40.09 -40.20 -40.18
CA LYS A 103 41.55 -40.34 -40.13
C LYS A 103 41.97 -41.71 -39.64
N LYS A 104 41.38 -42.18 -38.53
CA LYS A 104 41.66 -43.53 -37.99
C LYS A 104 41.31 -44.62 -39.00
N LEU A 105 40.17 -44.49 -39.69
CA LEU A 105 39.75 -45.42 -40.73
C LEU A 105 40.76 -45.47 -41.89
N HIS A 106 41.18 -44.32 -42.42
CA HIS A 106 42.21 -44.30 -43.47
C HIS A 106 43.55 -44.86 -43.00
N GLU A 107 43.97 -44.60 -41.76
CA GLU A 107 45.19 -45.18 -41.20
C GLU A 107 45.10 -46.71 -41.06
N GLU A 108 43.92 -47.26 -40.79
CA GLU A 108 43.65 -48.70 -40.80
C GLU A 108 43.69 -49.27 -42.22
N GLU A 109 42.99 -48.65 -43.17
CA GLU A 109 43.00 -49.09 -44.57
C GLU A 109 44.41 -49.08 -45.18
N LEU A 110 45.23 -48.06 -44.85
CA LEU A 110 46.63 -48.00 -45.27
C LEU A 110 47.48 -49.12 -44.65
N ARG A 111 47.26 -49.45 -43.37
CA ARG A 111 47.92 -50.58 -42.70
C ARG A 111 47.54 -51.91 -43.35
N ASP A 112 46.26 -52.11 -43.64
CA ASP A 112 45.76 -53.33 -44.28
C ASP A 112 46.31 -53.49 -45.71
N LEU A 113 46.37 -52.40 -46.48
CA LEU A 113 47.02 -52.38 -47.80
C LEU A 113 48.51 -52.71 -47.71
N GLN A 114 49.22 -52.19 -46.71
CA GLN A 114 50.65 -52.44 -46.53
C GLN A 114 50.91 -53.92 -46.18
N VAL A 115 50.11 -54.50 -45.29
CA VAL A 115 50.13 -55.95 -44.99
C VAL A 115 49.75 -56.78 -46.22
N SER A 116 48.79 -56.33 -47.02
CA SER A 116 48.41 -57.00 -48.28
C SER A 116 49.55 -56.99 -49.30
N VAL A 117 50.33 -55.91 -49.40
CA VAL A 117 51.49 -55.83 -50.31
C VAL A 117 52.65 -56.69 -49.83
N GLU A 118 52.94 -56.67 -48.52
CA GLU A 118 53.98 -57.50 -47.90
C GLU A 118 53.65 -59.00 -48.00
N SER A 119 52.38 -59.38 -47.79
CA SER A 119 51.91 -60.76 -47.94
C SER A 119 51.92 -61.26 -49.40
N GLN A 120 51.66 -60.39 -50.37
CA GLN A 120 51.83 -60.70 -51.80
C GLN A 120 53.29 -60.90 -52.21
N GLN A 121 54.26 -60.33 -51.48
CA GLN A 121 55.69 -60.59 -51.66
C GLN A 121 56.18 -61.90 -51.02
N VAL A 122 55.49 -62.43 -50.00
CA VAL A 122 55.91 -63.64 -49.25
C VAL A 122 55.22 -64.92 -49.74
N GLN A 123 54.07 -64.83 -50.41
CA GLN A 123 53.34 -66.00 -50.93
C GLN A 123 53.91 -66.61 -52.22
N GLN A 124 54.94 -66.01 -52.81
CA GLN A 124 55.75 -66.64 -53.85
C GLN A 124 56.93 -67.37 -53.20
N VAL A 125 56.71 -68.55 -52.62
CA VAL A 125 57.68 -69.65 -52.49
C VAL A 125 57.09 -70.66 -51.50
N GLU A 126 56.81 -71.84 -52.05
CA GLU A 126 56.57 -73.12 -51.37
C GLU A 126 55.24 -73.26 -50.61
N VAL A 127 54.45 -74.28 -50.96
CA VAL A 127 54.08 -75.40 -50.08
C VAL A 127 53.15 -76.35 -50.87
N GLU A 128 53.71 -77.43 -51.41
CA GLU A 128 52.90 -78.60 -51.82
C GLU A 128 53.73 -79.89 -51.67
N ALA A 129 53.65 -80.60 -50.53
CA ALA A 129 53.86 -82.06 -50.53
C ALA A 129 53.42 -82.85 -49.27
N THR A 130 53.18 -82.25 -48.10
CA THR A 130 52.94 -83.00 -46.83
C THR A 130 51.54 -82.84 -46.20
N VAL A 131 50.62 -82.16 -46.89
CA VAL A 131 49.46 -81.46 -46.29
C VAL A 131 48.28 -82.33 -45.84
N LYS A 132 48.13 -83.58 -46.28
CA LYS A 132 46.81 -84.26 -46.21
C LYS A 132 46.30 -84.68 -44.80
N PRO A 133 47.08 -85.27 -43.88
CA PRO A 133 46.59 -85.60 -42.53
C PRO A 133 46.57 -84.40 -41.57
N GLU A 134 47.53 -83.47 -41.66
CA GLU A 134 47.57 -82.24 -40.85
C GLU A 134 46.48 -81.25 -41.23
N LEU A 135 46.14 -81.13 -42.53
CA LEU A 135 45.06 -80.25 -42.99
C LEU A 135 43.71 -80.63 -42.38
N THR A 136 43.44 -81.92 -42.22
CA THR A 136 42.17 -82.38 -41.64
C THR A 136 42.08 -82.05 -40.14
N ALA A 137 43.20 -82.08 -39.41
CA ALA A 137 43.26 -81.65 -38.02
C ALA A 137 43.14 -80.12 -37.90
N ALA A 138 43.90 -79.37 -38.71
CA ALA A 138 43.83 -77.92 -38.76
C ALA A 138 42.43 -77.40 -39.13
N LEU A 139 41.74 -78.02 -40.08
CA LEU A 139 40.35 -77.68 -40.42
C LEU A 139 39.38 -77.92 -39.26
N ARG A 140 39.61 -78.95 -38.44
CA ARG A 140 38.81 -79.22 -37.24
C ARG A 140 39.03 -78.17 -36.16
N ASP A 141 40.29 -77.77 -35.94
CA ASP A 141 40.63 -76.73 -34.97
C ASP A 141 40.12 -75.35 -35.41
N ILE A 142 40.25 -75.02 -36.70
CA ILE A 142 39.65 -73.80 -37.29
C ILE A 142 38.14 -73.81 -37.06
N ARG A 143 37.46 -74.92 -37.31
CA ARG A 143 36.02 -75.04 -37.06
C ARG A 143 35.68 -74.84 -35.58
N ALA A 144 36.41 -75.47 -34.66
CA ALA A 144 36.20 -75.30 -33.23
C ALA A 144 36.43 -73.85 -32.76
N GLN A 145 37.43 -73.16 -33.32
CA GLN A 145 37.66 -71.74 -33.07
C GLN A 145 36.50 -70.88 -33.59
N TYR A 146 36.01 -71.13 -34.81
CA TYR A 146 34.86 -70.42 -35.36
C TYR A 146 33.59 -70.66 -34.54
N GLU A 147 33.33 -71.90 -34.12
CA GLU A 147 32.18 -72.24 -33.27
C GLU A 147 32.29 -71.52 -31.91
N SER A 148 33.49 -71.45 -31.32
CA SER A 148 33.76 -70.71 -30.08
C SER A 148 33.56 -69.20 -30.25
N ILE A 149 34.07 -68.61 -31.33
CA ILE A 149 33.89 -67.18 -31.64
C ILE A 149 32.42 -66.86 -31.88
N ALA A 150 31.70 -67.70 -32.63
CA ALA A 150 30.28 -67.52 -32.88
C ALA A 150 29.45 -67.61 -31.58
N ALA A 151 29.77 -68.57 -30.70
CA ALA A 151 29.12 -68.69 -29.40
C ALA A 151 29.38 -67.48 -28.49
N LYS A 152 30.63 -66.99 -28.45
CA LYS A 152 30.99 -65.76 -27.72
C LYS A 152 30.28 -64.53 -28.26
N ASN A 153 30.28 -64.34 -29.58
CA ASN A 153 29.60 -63.22 -30.22
C ASN A 153 28.09 -63.23 -29.92
N LEU A 154 27.45 -64.41 -29.96
CA LEU A 154 26.05 -64.55 -29.58
C LEU A 154 25.81 -64.16 -28.11
N GLN A 155 26.65 -64.64 -27.19
CA GLN A 155 26.54 -64.29 -25.78
C GLN A 155 26.75 -62.79 -25.54
N GLU A 156 27.79 -62.21 -26.14
CA GLU A 156 28.08 -60.77 -26.06
C GLU A 156 26.92 -59.94 -26.63
N ALA A 157 26.32 -60.37 -27.75
CA ALA A 157 25.14 -59.72 -28.31
C ALA A 157 23.94 -59.81 -27.36
N GLU A 158 23.66 -60.97 -26.77
CA GLU A 158 22.59 -61.13 -25.78
C GLU A 158 22.78 -60.25 -24.55
N GLU A 159 24.00 -60.22 -24.00
CA GLU A 159 24.36 -59.38 -22.85
C GLU A 159 24.22 -57.89 -23.20
N TRP A 160 24.68 -57.50 -24.39
CA TRP A 160 24.52 -56.14 -24.90
C TRP A 160 23.05 -55.75 -25.05
N TYR A 161 22.22 -56.61 -25.64
CA TYR A 161 20.77 -56.36 -25.75
C TYR A 161 20.08 -56.29 -24.39
N LYS A 162 20.42 -57.19 -23.46
CA LYS A 162 19.87 -57.17 -22.09
C LYS A 162 20.24 -55.88 -21.37
N SER A 163 21.50 -55.46 -21.45
CA SER A 163 21.96 -54.19 -20.87
C SER A 163 21.22 -53.00 -21.50
N LYS A 164 21.14 -52.96 -22.83
CA LYS A 164 20.45 -51.87 -23.54
C LYS A 164 18.96 -51.80 -23.20
N TYR A 165 18.31 -52.95 -23.07
CA TYR A 165 16.91 -53.02 -22.67
C TYR A 165 16.72 -52.54 -21.23
N ALA A 166 17.60 -52.94 -20.31
CA ALA A 166 17.58 -52.47 -18.92
C ALA A 166 17.76 -50.94 -18.85
N ASP A 167 18.73 -50.38 -19.57
CA ASP A 167 18.95 -48.93 -19.63
C ASP A 167 17.72 -48.17 -20.13
N LEU A 168 17.09 -48.67 -21.20
CA LEU A 168 15.87 -48.07 -21.76
C LEU A 168 14.68 -48.18 -20.80
N SER A 169 14.53 -49.33 -20.14
CA SER A 169 13.47 -49.54 -19.15
C SER A 169 13.65 -48.61 -17.94
N ASP A 170 14.88 -48.50 -17.43
CA ASP A 170 15.22 -47.61 -16.34
C ASP A 170 15.01 -46.14 -16.72
N ALA A 171 15.42 -45.73 -17.92
CA ALA A 171 15.18 -44.38 -18.42
C ALA A 171 13.68 -44.07 -18.54
N ALA A 172 12.88 -45.01 -19.04
CA ALA A 172 11.43 -44.88 -19.11
C ALA A 172 10.80 -44.76 -17.71
N ASN A 173 11.25 -45.57 -16.75
CA ASN A 173 10.78 -45.51 -15.36
C ASN A 173 11.12 -44.17 -14.69
N ARG A 174 12.35 -43.66 -14.87
CA ARG A 174 12.76 -42.34 -14.35
C ARG A 174 11.93 -41.21 -14.96
N ASN A 175 11.66 -41.27 -16.27
CA ASN A 175 10.81 -40.28 -16.94
C ASN A 175 9.37 -40.34 -16.40
N HIS A 176 8.80 -41.54 -16.25
CA HIS A 176 7.47 -41.72 -15.66
C HIS A 176 7.39 -41.15 -14.23
N GLU A 177 8.39 -41.40 -13.39
CA GLU A 177 8.43 -40.86 -12.03
C GLU A 177 8.59 -39.34 -12.02
N ALA A 178 9.47 -38.78 -12.86
CA ALA A 178 9.61 -37.33 -13.01
C ALA A 178 8.30 -36.66 -13.47
N LEU A 179 7.58 -37.29 -14.40
CA LEU A 179 6.28 -36.82 -14.87
C LEU A 179 5.20 -36.93 -13.78
N ARG A 180 5.26 -37.97 -12.95
CA ARG A 180 4.38 -38.15 -11.79
C ARG A 180 4.62 -37.04 -10.76
N GLN A 181 5.88 -36.78 -10.41
CA GLN A 181 6.28 -35.71 -9.49
C GLN A 181 5.86 -34.33 -10.00
N ALA A 182 6.15 -34.01 -11.26
CA ALA A 182 5.73 -32.73 -11.86
C ALA A 182 4.21 -32.53 -11.83
N LYS A 183 3.42 -33.61 -12.03
CA LYS A 183 1.96 -33.56 -11.89
C LYS A 183 1.52 -33.32 -10.45
N GLU A 184 2.19 -33.92 -9.47
CA GLU A 184 1.90 -33.70 -8.05
C GLU A 184 2.21 -32.27 -7.63
N GLU A 185 3.38 -31.75 -8.02
CA GLU A 185 3.78 -30.35 -7.78
C GLU A 185 2.81 -29.36 -8.42
N MET A 186 2.39 -29.61 -9.67
CA MET A 186 1.38 -28.80 -10.34
C MET A 186 0.03 -28.82 -9.59
N ASN A 187 -0.41 -29.98 -9.14
CA ASN A 187 -1.65 -30.11 -8.37
C ASN A 187 -1.57 -29.39 -7.02
N GLU A 188 -0.43 -29.48 -6.35
CA GLU A 188 -0.20 -28.79 -5.07
C GLU A 188 -0.18 -27.27 -5.26
N SER A 189 0.53 -26.79 -6.28
CA SER A 189 0.54 -25.38 -6.65
C SER A 189 -0.88 -24.88 -6.96
N ARG A 190 -1.69 -25.70 -7.65
CA ARG A 190 -3.10 -25.39 -7.92
C ARG A 190 -3.93 -25.28 -6.63
N ARG A 191 -3.72 -26.18 -5.65
CA ARG A 191 -4.39 -26.12 -4.34
C ARG A 191 -3.98 -24.88 -3.57
N GLN A 192 -2.70 -24.52 -3.57
CA GLN A 192 -2.20 -23.32 -2.92
C GLN A 192 -2.82 -22.05 -3.52
N ILE A 193 -2.88 -21.96 -4.85
CA ILE A 193 -3.56 -20.86 -5.54
C ILE A 193 -5.03 -20.77 -5.09
N GLN A 194 -5.76 -21.89 -5.05
CA GLN A 194 -7.16 -21.90 -4.60
C GLN A 194 -7.30 -21.46 -3.14
N SER A 195 -6.45 -21.95 -2.25
CA SER A 195 -6.44 -21.56 -0.84
C SER A 195 -6.20 -20.06 -0.66
N LEU A 196 -5.16 -19.53 -1.30
CA LEU A 196 -4.84 -18.10 -1.26
C LEU A 196 -5.93 -17.25 -1.88
N THR A 197 -6.57 -17.72 -2.98
CA THR A 197 -7.71 -17.02 -3.59
C THR A 197 -8.87 -16.92 -2.59
N CYS A 198 -9.23 -18.02 -1.92
CA CYS A 198 -10.27 -18.01 -0.90
C CYS A 198 -9.92 -17.10 0.29
N GLU A 199 -8.66 -17.06 0.72
CA GLU A 199 -8.20 -16.17 1.77
C GLU A 199 -8.32 -14.69 1.37
N VAL A 200 -7.89 -14.35 0.15
CA VAL A 200 -8.03 -12.98 -0.41
C VAL A 200 -9.50 -12.58 -0.48
N ASP A 201 -10.38 -13.45 -0.97
CA ASP A 201 -11.81 -13.16 -1.06
C ASP A 201 -12.45 -13.03 0.32
N GLY A 202 -12.03 -13.84 1.30
CA GLY A 202 -12.43 -13.71 2.69
C GLY A 202 -12.02 -12.37 3.29
N LEU A 203 -10.76 -11.97 3.12
CA LEU A 203 -10.23 -10.68 3.59
C LEU A 203 -10.88 -9.48 2.89
N ARG A 204 -11.22 -9.60 1.61
CA ARG A 204 -12.00 -8.59 0.90
C ARG A 204 -13.39 -8.44 1.50
N GLY A 205 -14.07 -9.56 1.77
CA GLY A 205 -15.38 -9.56 2.40
C GLY A 205 -15.37 -8.93 3.80
N THR A 206 -14.37 -9.23 4.62
CA THR A 206 -14.22 -8.60 5.96
C THR A 206 -13.90 -7.11 5.85
N ASN A 207 -13.03 -6.71 4.92
CA ASN A 207 -12.71 -5.30 4.69
C ASN A 207 -13.96 -4.51 4.27
N GLU A 208 -14.74 -5.03 3.32
CA GLU A 208 -15.99 -4.39 2.92
C GLU A 208 -16.99 -4.29 4.09
N ALA A 209 -17.09 -5.32 4.93
CA ALA A 209 -17.96 -5.29 6.10
C ALA A 209 -17.53 -4.20 7.09
N LEU A 210 -16.23 -4.09 7.38
CA LEU A 210 -15.69 -3.05 8.25
C LEU A 210 -15.89 -1.65 7.66
N LEU A 211 -15.71 -1.46 6.35
CA LEU A 211 -15.98 -0.18 5.69
C LEU A 211 -17.46 0.21 5.74
N ARG A 212 -18.39 -0.75 5.62
CA ARG A 212 -19.82 -0.49 5.83
C ARG A 212 -20.10 -0.07 7.27
N GLN A 213 -19.57 -0.80 8.25
CA GLN A 213 -19.72 -0.46 9.67
C GLN A 213 -19.16 0.93 9.99
N LEU A 214 -18.01 1.29 9.42
CA LEU A 214 -17.42 2.62 9.59
C LEU A 214 -18.36 3.71 9.08
N ARG A 215 -18.90 3.55 7.86
CA ARG A 215 -19.86 4.51 7.29
C ARG A 215 -21.14 4.63 8.12
N GLU A 216 -21.69 3.50 8.57
CA GLU A 216 -22.86 3.49 9.44
C GLU A 216 -22.61 4.25 10.76
N LEU A 217 -21.41 4.08 11.35
CA LEU A 217 -21.01 4.82 12.55
C LEU A 217 -20.81 6.31 12.25
N GLU A 218 -20.15 6.67 11.15
CA GLU A 218 -19.98 8.06 10.72
C GLU A 218 -21.33 8.76 10.51
N GLU A 219 -22.29 8.09 9.86
CA GLU A 219 -23.65 8.58 9.68
C GLU A 219 -24.39 8.76 11.02
N GLN A 220 -24.27 7.80 11.94
CA GLN A 220 -24.85 7.90 13.29
C GLN A 220 -24.27 9.09 14.06
N PHE A 221 -22.94 9.25 14.07
CA PHE A 221 -22.29 10.38 14.73
C PHE A 221 -22.67 11.72 14.10
N ALA A 222 -22.79 11.79 12.77
CA ALA A 222 -23.24 13.01 12.09
C ALA A 222 -24.67 13.38 12.49
N LEU A 223 -25.57 12.39 12.61
CA LEU A 223 -26.94 12.61 13.09
C LEU A 223 -26.98 13.07 14.55
N GLU A 224 -26.21 12.44 15.43
CA GLU A 224 -26.11 12.85 16.84
C GLU A 224 -25.56 14.27 16.98
N ALA A 225 -24.47 14.59 16.28
CA ALA A 225 -23.88 15.92 16.25
C ALA A 225 -24.87 16.98 15.75
N GLY A 226 -25.60 16.68 14.68
CA GLY A 226 -26.67 17.53 14.18
C GLY A 226 -27.79 17.74 15.20
N GLY A 227 -28.15 16.68 15.94
CA GLY A 227 -29.11 16.75 17.06
C GLY A 227 -28.65 17.68 18.18
N TYR A 228 -27.40 17.57 18.61
CA TYR A 228 -26.82 18.46 19.63
C TYR A 228 -26.75 19.91 19.15
N GLN A 229 -26.36 20.16 17.90
CA GLN A 229 -26.32 21.50 17.31
C GLN A 229 -27.73 22.12 17.23
N ALA A 230 -28.73 21.35 16.80
CA ALA A 230 -30.11 21.80 16.77
C ALA A 230 -30.65 22.11 18.19
N GLY A 231 -30.30 21.28 19.18
CA GLY A 231 -30.63 21.52 20.58
C GLY A 231 -29.98 22.79 21.13
N ALA A 232 -28.70 23.01 20.83
CA ALA A 232 -27.98 24.21 21.23
C ALA A 232 -28.61 25.47 20.60
N ALA A 233 -28.87 25.45 19.28
CA ALA A 233 -29.51 26.56 18.57
C ALA A 233 -30.90 26.89 19.15
N ARG A 234 -31.68 25.87 19.52
CA ARG A 234 -32.97 26.07 20.17
C ARG A 234 -32.82 26.75 21.53
N LEU A 235 -31.88 26.31 22.37
CA LEU A 235 -31.64 26.92 23.68
C LEU A 235 -31.12 28.35 23.57
N GLU A 236 -30.25 28.64 22.59
CA GLU A 236 -29.78 30.00 22.29
C GLU A 236 -30.93 30.93 21.89
N GLU A 237 -31.86 30.41 21.08
CA GLU A 237 -33.06 31.14 20.66
C GLU A 237 -34.02 31.39 21.83
N GLU A 238 -34.29 30.38 22.67
CA GLU A 238 -35.07 30.54 23.90
C GLU A 238 -34.42 31.57 24.84
N LEU A 239 -33.09 31.54 24.99
CA LEU A 239 -32.34 32.53 25.78
C LEU A 239 -32.47 33.94 25.21
N ARG A 240 -32.41 34.09 23.87
CA ARG A 240 -32.57 35.38 23.18
C ARG A 240 -33.97 35.94 23.42
N GLN A 241 -35.01 35.12 23.25
CA GLN A 241 -36.40 35.49 23.51
C GLN A 241 -36.59 35.95 24.96
N LEU A 242 -36.09 35.20 25.94
CA LEU A 242 -36.20 35.56 27.36
C LEU A 242 -35.46 36.87 27.69
N LYS A 243 -34.31 37.13 27.06
CA LYS A 243 -33.59 38.42 27.20
C LYS A 243 -34.42 39.59 26.65
N GLU A 244 -35.11 39.40 25.52
CA GLU A 244 -35.98 40.41 24.93
C GLU A 244 -37.20 40.69 25.80
N GLU A 245 -37.83 39.64 26.34
CA GLU A 245 -38.92 39.75 27.31
C GLU A 245 -38.49 40.50 28.58
N MET A 246 -37.32 40.16 29.13
CA MET A 246 -36.74 40.86 30.28
C MET A 246 -36.51 42.35 29.98
N ALA A 247 -35.95 42.67 28.80
CA ALA A 247 -35.73 44.06 28.38
C ALA A 247 -37.05 44.82 28.18
N ARG A 248 -38.12 44.14 27.74
CA ARG A 248 -39.47 44.71 27.67
C ARG A 248 -40.02 45.02 29.07
N HIS A 249 -39.96 44.06 29.99
CA HIS A 249 -40.43 44.26 31.36
C HIS A 249 -39.68 45.37 32.10
N LEU A 250 -38.37 45.51 31.88
CA LEU A 250 -37.60 46.62 32.45
C LEU A 250 -38.09 47.98 31.95
N ARG A 251 -38.45 48.10 30.66
CA ARG A 251 -39.03 49.33 30.11
C ARG A 251 -40.40 49.63 30.71
N GLU A 252 -41.28 48.64 30.76
CA GLU A 252 -42.61 48.76 31.38
C GLU A 252 -42.53 49.16 32.85
N TYR A 253 -41.57 48.59 33.59
CA TYR A 253 -41.32 48.95 34.99
C TYR A 253 -40.82 50.39 35.15
N GLN A 254 -39.91 50.83 34.27
CA GLN A 254 -39.44 52.22 34.28
C GLN A 254 -40.56 53.22 33.95
N GLU A 255 -41.43 52.89 32.99
CA GLU A 255 -42.61 53.69 32.65
C GLU A 255 -43.57 53.80 33.85
N LEU A 256 -43.84 52.69 34.53
CA LEU A 256 -44.66 52.68 35.75
C LEU A 256 -44.04 53.48 36.89
N LEU A 257 -42.72 53.38 37.06
CA LEU A 257 -41.97 54.18 38.03
C LEU A 257 -42.10 55.68 37.75
N ASN A 258 -42.00 56.09 36.48
CA ASN A 258 -42.18 57.48 36.07
C ASN A 258 -43.59 57.98 36.42
N VAL A 259 -44.64 57.17 36.18
CA VAL A 259 -46.01 57.49 36.58
C VAL A 259 -46.12 57.64 38.10
N LYS A 260 -45.52 56.72 38.87
CA LYS A 260 -45.51 56.81 40.34
C LYS A 260 -44.84 58.10 40.83
N MET A 261 -43.71 58.49 40.23
CA MET A 261 -43.03 59.74 40.58
C MET A 261 -43.89 60.97 40.27
N ALA A 262 -44.58 60.98 39.13
CA ALA A 262 -45.52 62.06 38.79
C ALA A 262 -46.65 62.16 39.84
N LEU A 263 -47.22 61.02 40.25
CA LEU A 263 -48.24 60.97 41.30
C LEU A 263 -47.70 61.44 42.66
N ASP A 264 -46.47 61.09 43.05
CA ASP A 264 -45.87 61.60 44.30
C ASP A 264 -45.72 63.12 44.27
N ILE A 265 -45.33 63.69 43.13
CA ILE A 265 -45.24 65.14 42.93
C ILE A 265 -46.63 65.75 43.07
N GLU A 266 -47.65 65.19 42.40
CA GLU A 266 -49.04 65.63 42.52
C GLU A 266 -49.50 65.60 43.97
N ILE A 267 -49.30 64.51 44.70
CA ILE A 267 -49.64 64.39 46.13
C ILE A 267 -48.92 65.46 46.96
N ALA A 268 -47.64 65.68 46.72
CA ALA A 268 -46.88 66.72 47.42
C ALA A 268 -47.43 68.12 47.12
N THR A 269 -47.85 68.40 45.89
CA THR A 269 -48.50 69.67 45.54
C THR A 269 -49.88 69.82 46.18
N TYR A 270 -50.69 68.76 46.20
CA TYR A 270 -51.99 68.75 46.89
C TYR A 270 -51.83 69.00 48.40
N ARG A 271 -50.84 68.38 49.05
CA ARG A 271 -50.51 68.63 50.47
C ARG A 271 -50.15 70.09 50.72
N LYS A 272 -49.29 70.70 49.90
CA LYS A 272 -48.91 72.12 50.01
C LYS A 272 -50.10 73.08 49.84
N LEU A 273 -51.03 72.78 48.93
CA LEU A 273 -52.25 73.57 48.74
C LEU A 273 -53.16 73.52 49.98
N LEU A 274 -53.31 72.33 50.59
CA LEU A 274 -54.06 72.15 51.83
C LEU A 274 -53.41 72.88 53.03
N GLU A 275 -52.08 72.81 53.17
CA GLU A 275 -51.32 73.58 54.17
C GLU A 275 -51.49 75.11 53.97
N GLY A 276 -51.67 75.58 52.73
CA GLY A 276 -51.96 76.97 52.38
C GLY A 276 -53.38 77.44 52.76
N GLU A 277 -54.36 76.52 52.80
CA GLU A 277 -55.71 76.81 53.32
C GLU A 277 -55.73 76.80 54.86
N GLU A 278 -54.99 75.90 55.51
CA GLU A 278 -54.83 75.87 56.97
C GLU A 278 -54.02 77.07 57.51
N SER A 279 -53.10 77.65 56.71
CA SER A 279 -52.33 78.84 57.08
C SER A 279 -53.16 80.13 57.17
N ARG A 280 -54.40 80.16 56.67
CA ARG A 280 -55.35 81.25 56.94
C ARG A 280 -56.01 81.12 58.32
N TRP A 281 -55.92 79.94 58.95
CA TRP A 281 -56.59 79.60 60.22
C TRP A 281 -55.60 79.23 61.33
N GLY A 282 -54.29 79.12 61.06
CA GLY A 282 -53.28 78.80 62.07
C GLY A 282 -51.86 79.15 61.65
N ALA A 283 -51.49 80.43 61.70
CA ALA A 283 -50.08 80.81 61.64
C ALA A 283 -49.41 80.59 63.01
N LYS A 284 -48.62 79.52 63.17
CA LYS A 284 -47.32 79.58 63.88
C LYS A 284 -46.36 78.40 63.62
N LEU A 285 -45.28 78.72 62.89
CA LEU A 285 -43.89 78.21 62.93
C LEU A 285 -43.57 76.79 62.40
N LEU A 286 -42.84 76.69 61.27
CA LEU A 286 -41.37 76.48 61.11
C LEU A 286 -40.98 75.00 61.37
N GLU A 287 -40.26 74.25 60.54
CA GLU A 287 -39.21 74.56 59.57
C GLU A 287 -39.00 73.30 58.70
N VAL A 288 -38.69 73.46 57.41
CA VAL A 288 -38.38 72.34 56.48
C VAL A 288 -36.87 72.16 56.40
N PRO A 289 -36.33 70.93 56.51
CA PRO A 289 -35.04 70.59 55.92
C PRO A 289 -35.22 69.78 54.63
N GLU A 290 -34.81 70.43 53.54
CA GLU A 290 -33.93 69.94 52.47
C GLU A 290 -34.05 68.47 52.04
N VAL A 291 -34.65 68.26 50.87
CA VAL A 291 -34.61 67.00 50.12
C VAL A 291 -33.28 66.95 49.37
N GLU A 292 -32.35 66.11 49.83
CA GLU A 292 -31.15 65.75 49.07
C GLU A 292 -31.53 65.06 47.74
N PRO A 293 -30.79 65.30 46.64
CA PRO A 293 -31.02 64.59 45.39
C PRO A 293 -30.69 63.10 45.57
N PRO A 294 -31.42 62.17 44.94
CA PRO A 294 -31.08 60.75 45.00
C PRO A 294 -29.70 60.55 44.36
N GLN A 295 -28.74 60.10 45.17
CA GLN A 295 -27.44 59.65 44.69
C GLN A 295 -27.65 58.49 43.71
N ASP A 296 -26.99 58.55 42.56
CA ASP A 296 -26.90 57.45 41.61
C ASP A 296 -26.38 56.19 42.33
N ILE A 297 -27.28 55.26 42.65
CA ILE A 297 -26.87 53.92 43.09
C ILE A 297 -26.36 53.20 41.84
N HIS A 298 -25.08 53.40 41.52
CA HIS A 298 -24.37 52.50 40.63
C HIS A 298 -24.39 51.12 41.29
N SER A 299 -25.32 50.27 40.88
CA SER A 299 -25.36 48.88 41.29
C SER A 299 -24.06 48.23 40.82
N ARG A 300 -23.08 48.14 41.73
CA ARG A 300 -21.81 47.45 41.51
C ARG A 300 -22.12 45.99 41.19
N LYS A 301 -22.05 45.61 39.92
CA LYS A 301 -22.10 44.21 39.51
C LYS A 301 -20.75 43.56 39.79
N MET A 302 -20.74 42.61 40.72
CA MET A 302 -19.65 41.65 40.85
C MET A 302 -19.92 40.48 39.90
N VAL A 303 -18.93 40.12 39.09
CA VAL A 303 -19.00 38.94 38.22
C VAL A 303 -18.06 37.89 38.81
N LEU A 304 -18.63 36.71 39.09
CA LEU A 304 -17.87 35.55 39.55
C LEU A 304 -17.54 34.69 38.33
N ILE A 305 -16.26 34.65 37.93
CA ILE A 305 -15.81 33.82 36.82
C ILE A 305 -15.28 32.52 37.42
N LYS A 306 -15.95 31.43 37.09
CA LYS A 306 -15.57 30.07 37.49
C LYS A 306 -14.99 29.37 36.26
N THR A 307 -13.69 29.14 36.26
CA THR A 307 -13.01 28.38 35.20
C THR A 307 -12.87 26.94 35.66
N ILE A 308 -13.37 26.01 34.85
CA ILE A 308 -13.32 24.57 35.11
C ILE A 308 -12.54 23.96 33.95
N GLU A 309 -11.38 23.38 34.25
CA GLU A 309 -10.63 22.57 33.28
C GLU A 309 -11.00 21.10 33.46
N THR A 310 -11.55 20.50 32.41
CA THR A 310 -11.91 19.08 32.34
C THR A 310 -10.97 18.37 31.40
N GLN A 311 -10.32 17.31 31.88
CA GLN A 311 -9.56 16.37 31.05
C GLN A 311 -10.18 14.98 31.27
N ASP A 312 -10.55 14.30 30.18
CA ASP A 312 -11.19 12.97 30.20
C ASP A 312 -12.48 12.87 31.05
N GLY A 313 -13.27 13.94 31.11
CA GLY A 313 -14.57 13.95 31.77
C GLY A 313 -14.55 14.10 33.30
N GLU A 314 -13.37 14.15 33.93
CA GLU A 314 -13.21 14.50 35.34
C GLU A 314 -12.68 15.94 35.52
N VAL A 315 -13.18 16.62 36.55
CA VAL A 315 -12.80 18.00 36.88
C VAL A 315 -11.47 17.99 37.63
N VAL A 316 -10.40 18.44 37.00
CA VAL A 316 -9.03 18.35 37.55
C VAL A 316 -8.64 19.60 38.34
N THR A 317 -9.15 20.78 37.98
CA THR A 317 -8.89 22.05 38.69
C THR A 317 -10.11 22.96 38.67
N GLU A 318 -10.51 23.46 39.86
CA GLU A 318 -11.53 24.49 40.02
C GLU A 318 -10.89 25.74 40.60
N SER A 319 -10.98 26.87 39.88
CA SER A 319 -10.50 28.16 40.37
C SER A 319 -11.59 29.24 40.23
N GLN A 320 -11.79 30.00 41.30
CA GLN A 320 -12.79 31.06 41.40
C GLN A 320 -12.07 32.41 41.53
N LYS A 321 -12.35 33.35 40.62
CA LYS A 321 -11.76 34.70 40.67
C LYS A 321 -12.86 35.75 40.62
N GLU A 322 -12.91 36.59 41.64
CA GLU A 322 -13.79 37.76 41.71
C GLU A 322 -13.17 38.92 40.92
N GLN A 323 -13.90 39.44 39.93
CA GLN A 323 -13.46 40.62 39.18
C GLN A 323 -14.53 41.72 39.22
N ARG A 324 -14.10 42.94 39.56
CA ARG A 324 -14.96 44.13 39.60
C ARG A 324 -15.06 44.73 38.20
N SER A 325 -16.28 44.87 37.69
CA SER A 325 -16.55 45.57 36.43
C SER A 325 -16.72 47.07 36.70
N GLU A 326 -15.78 47.87 36.21
CA GLU A 326 -15.95 49.32 36.05
C GLU A 326 -16.41 49.58 34.61
N LEU A 327 -17.72 49.83 34.43
CA LEU A 327 -18.27 50.32 33.17
C LEU A 327 -18.09 51.84 33.13
N ASP A 328 -16.97 52.28 32.56
CA ASP A 328 -16.70 53.69 32.34
C ASP A 328 -17.44 54.19 31.09
N LYS A 329 -17.96 55.42 31.16
CA LYS A 329 -18.74 56.07 30.10
C LYS A 329 -17.81 56.44 28.93
N SER A 330 -17.80 55.68 27.84
CA SER A 330 -17.28 56.14 26.55
C SER A 330 -18.11 55.61 25.39
N SER A 331 -19.27 56.23 25.18
CA SER A 331 -19.93 56.20 23.87
C SER A 331 -20.54 57.56 23.57
N THR A 332 -19.68 58.57 23.48
CA THR A 332 -19.97 59.78 22.70
C THR A 332 -19.65 59.47 21.24
N HIS A 333 -20.71 59.51 20.42
CA HIS A 333 -20.73 59.81 18.99
C HIS A 333 -19.42 60.37 18.42
N SER A 334 -18.92 59.74 17.36
CA SER A 334 -18.60 60.48 16.14
C SER A 334 -19.29 59.75 14.98
N TYR A 335 -20.10 60.52 14.25
CA TYR A 335 -20.50 60.21 12.88
C TYR A 335 -19.28 60.11 11.96
#